data_AF-A0A931GRI0-F1
#
_entry.id   AF-A0A931GRI0-F1
#
_cell.length_a   1.000
_cell.length_b   1.000
_cell.length_c   1.000
_cell.angle_alpha   90.00
_cell.angle_beta   90.00
_cell.angle_gamma   90.00
#
_symmetry.space_group_name_H-M   'P 1'
#
loop_
_entity.id
_entity.type
_entity.pdbx_description
1 polymer ?
#
loop_
_entity_poly.entity_id
_entity_poly.type
_entity_poly.pdbx_seq_one_letter_code
_entity_poly.pdbx_strand_id
1 'polypeptide(L)'
;MSRLTDLLAQARAYDPRMAQELEREIRHATNQRTFGLVFERRLPDGVELPTRPVRRGDTVHILPPRGTVAPTDPTLWKVVQIDRKADGGATSIVLEAEPGQGNEPELRDAVKVDDLVVVAQHDDTI
;
A
#
# COMPACT_ATOMS: atom_id res chain seq x y z
N MET A 1 17.28 -9.57 -29.41
CA MET A 1 16.51 -8.75 -30.38
C MET A 1 15.04 -8.82 -30.01
N SER A 2 14.26 -7.80 -30.34
CA SER A 2 12.84 -7.71 -29.97
C SER A 2 11.98 -8.49 -30.96
N ARG A 3 10.92 -9.18 -30.50
CA ARG A 3 9.97 -9.86 -31.39
C ARG A 3 9.39 -8.92 -32.47
N LEU A 4 9.30 -7.63 -32.16
CA LEU A 4 8.76 -6.59 -33.03
C LEU A 4 9.74 -6.22 -34.16
N THR A 5 11.06 -6.27 -33.91
CA THR A 5 12.06 -6.06 -34.96
C THR A 5 12.06 -7.20 -35.98
N ASP A 6 11.80 -8.42 -35.52
CA ASP A 6 11.75 -9.61 -36.38
C ASP A 6 10.51 -9.59 -37.29
N LEU A 7 9.34 -9.18 -36.76
CA LEU A 7 8.10 -9.00 -37.53
C LEU A 7 8.22 -7.88 -38.58
N LEU A 8 8.92 -6.78 -38.27
CA LEU A 8 9.20 -5.72 -39.24
C LEU A 8 10.11 -6.20 -40.38
N ALA A 9 11.10 -7.04 -40.08
CA ALA A 9 11.95 -7.64 -41.09
C ALA A 9 11.16 -8.57 -42.01
N GLN A 10 10.25 -9.36 -41.45
CA GLN A 10 9.35 -10.23 -42.22
C GLN A 10 8.37 -9.42 -43.08
N ALA A 11 7.82 -8.32 -42.54
CA ALA A 11 6.94 -7.42 -43.29
C ALA A 11 7.67 -6.76 -44.47
N ARG A 12 8.93 -6.35 -44.31
CA ARG A 12 9.75 -5.80 -45.42
C ARG A 12 9.95 -6.79 -46.57
N ALA A 13 10.04 -8.08 -46.26
CA ALA A 13 10.18 -9.12 -47.28
C ALA A 13 8.87 -9.36 -48.05
N TYR A 14 7.71 -9.04 -47.46
CA TYR A 14 6.40 -9.21 -48.07
C TYR A 14 5.95 -7.96 -48.84
N ASP A 15 6.00 -6.79 -48.20
CA ASP A 15 5.67 -5.50 -48.81
C ASP A 15 6.57 -4.38 -48.22
N PRO A 16 7.52 -3.84 -49.01
CA PRO A 16 8.42 -2.78 -48.57
C PRO A 16 7.72 -1.47 -48.22
N ARG A 17 6.60 -1.14 -48.89
CA ARG A 17 5.85 0.10 -48.63
C ARG A 17 5.09 0.00 -47.31
N MET A 18 4.37 -1.10 -47.11
CA MET A 18 3.63 -1.35 -45.87
C MET A 18 4.58 -1.36 -44.65
N ALA A 19 5.76 -1.96 -44.79
CA ALA A 19 6.74 -1.98 -43.71
C ALA A 19 7.27 -0.58 -43.35
N GLN A 20 7.44 0.32 -44.33
CA GLN A 20 7.83 1.70 -44.08
C GLN A 20 6.76 2.49 -43.33
N GLU A 21 5.49 2.30 -43.67
CA GLU A 21 4.37 2.95 -42.97
C GLU A 21 4.25 2.45 -41.53
N LEU A 22 4.33 1.13 -41.33
CA LEU A 22 4.36 0.52 -39.99
C LEU A 22 5.53 1.05 -39.15
N GLU A 23 6.72 1.16 -39.72
CA GLU A 23 7.89 1.65 -39.01
C GLU A 23 7.73 3.12 -38.58
N ARG A 24 7.08 3.96 -39.40
CA ARG A 24 6.76 5.35 -39.05
C ARG A 24 5.76 5.41 -37.90
N GLU A 25 4.68 4.63 -37.96
CA GLU A 25 3.65 4.60 -36.91
C GLU A 25 4.19 4.06 -35.59
N ILE A 26 4.96 2.97 -35.64
CA ILE A 26 5.62 2.43 -34.45
C ILE A 26 6.57 3.46 -33.85
N ARG A 27 7.38 4.14 -34.66
CA ARG A 27 8.30 5.18 -34.16
C ARG A 27 7.55 6.34 -33.53
N HIS A 28 6.43 6.76 -34.12
CA HIS A 28 5.55 7.78 -33.56
C HIS A 28 4.97 7.34 -32.20
N ALA A 29 4.41 6.14 -32.11
CA ALA A 29 3.87 5.59 -30.86
C ALA A 29 4.94 5.34 -29.79
N THR A 30 6.15 4.94 -30.18
CA THR A 30 7.26 4.69 -29.24
C THR A 30 7.89 6.00 -28.75
N ASN A 31 7.91 7.05 -29.57
CA ASN A 31 8.34 8.39 -29.17
C ASN A 31 7.32 9.13 -28.30
N GLN A 32 6.07 8.67 -28.26
CA GLN A 32 5.07 9.12 -27.27
C GLN A 32 5.29 8.51 -25.88
N ARG A 33 6.38 7.75 -25.66
CA ARG A 33 6.76 7.33 -24.31
C ARG A 33 6.90 8.57 -23.44
N THR A 34 6.09 8.62 -22.39
CA THR A 34 6.13 9.68 -21.40
C THR A 34 7.50 9.66 -20.73
N PHE A 35 8.34 10.64 -21.07
CA PHE A 35 9.58 10.88 -20.35
C PHE A 35 9.25 11.58 -19.03
N GLY A 36 9.80 11.08 -17.92
CA GLY A 36 9.56 11.62 -16.58
C GLY A 36 9.39 10.51 -15.54
N LEU A 37 9.15 10.90 -14.29
CA LEU A 37 8.71 9.97 -13.25
C LEU A 37 7.35 9.41 -13.65
N VAL A 38 7.33 8.16 -14.14
CA VAL A 38 6.10 7.40 -14.36
C VAL A 38 5.66 6.90 -13.00
N PHE A 39 4.76 7.64 -12.35
CA PHE A 39 4.08 7.12 -11.17
C PHE A 39 3.15 6.00 -11.64
N GLU A 40 3.47 4.76 -11.26
CA GLU A 40 2.43 3.74 -11.18
C GLU A 40 1.34 4.27 -10.26
N ARG A 41 0.06 4.01 -10.58
CA ARG A 41 -1.05 4.27 -9.66
C ARG A 41 -0.98 3.27 -8.49
N ARG A 42 0.09 3.31 -7.69
CA ARG A 42 0.08 2.71 -6.37
C ARG A 42 -0.72 3.65 -5.49
N LEU A 43 -1.87 3.17 -5.04
CA LEU A 43 -2.50 3.75 -3.86
C LEU A 43 -1.46 3.67 -2.73
N PRO A 44 -1.25 4.74 -1.96
CA PRO A 44 -0.39 4.64 -0.79
C PRO A 44 -0.98 3.57 0.13
N ASP A 45 -0.17 2.56 0.44
CA ASP A 45 -0.43 1.70 1.59
C ASP A 45 -0.55 2.61 2.83
N GLY A 46 -1.48 2.28 3.75
CA GLY A 46 -1.97 3.21 4.78
C GLY A 46 -0.90 4.08 5.46
N VAL A 47 -1.22 5.36 5.68
CA VAL A 47 -0.27 6.34 6.25
C VAL A 47 -0.45 6.44 7.75
N GLU A 48 0.65 6.34 8.49
CA GLU A 48 0.67 6.55 9.93
C GLU A 48 0.49 8.04 10.29
N LEU A 49 -0.31 8.31 11.32
CA LEU A 49 -0.62 9.65 11.84
C LEU A 49 -0.21 9.76 13.31
N PRO A 50 1.10 9.90 13.63
CA PRO A 50 1.60 9.86 15.01
C PRO A 50 1.08 10.97 15.93
N THR A 51 0.64 12.09 15.35
CA THR A 51 0.12 13.24 16.10
C THR A 51 -1.38 13.15 16.38
N ARG A 52 -2.09 12.20 15.75
CA ARG A 52 -3.53 12.02 15.95
C ARG A 52 -3.77 11.19 17.22
N PRO A 53 -4.60 11.67 18.16
CA PRO A 53 -4.96 10.88 19.33
C PRO A 53 -5.84 9.69 18.93
N VAL A 54 -5.55 8.51 19.50
CA VAL A 54 -6.27 7.27 19.25
C VAL A 54 -7.69 7.32 19.85
N ARG A 55 -8.68 6.92 19.05
CA ARG A 55 -10.08 6.82 19.44
C ARG A 55 -10.61 5.42 19.19
N ARG A 56 -11.74 5.12 19.84
CA ARG A 56 -12.49 3.89 19.55
C ARG A 56 -12.93 3.89 18.09
N GLY A 57 -12.69 2.79 17.40
CA GLY A 57 -13.00 2.59 15.99
C GLY A 57 -11.89 2.97 15.03
N ASP A 58 -10.84 3.67 15.49
CA ASP A 58 -9.67 3.97 14.65
C ASP A 58 -8.93 2.66 14.29
N THR A 59 -8.35 2.65 13.09
CA THR A 59 -7.38 1.65 12.67
C THR A 59 -5.99 2.09 13.13
N VAL A 60 -5.21 1.17 13.68
CA VAL A 60 -3.93 1.44 14.34
C VAL A 60 -2.90 0.35 14.06
N HIS A 61 -1.62 0.71 14.13
CA HIS A 61 -0.50 -0.21 14.34
C HIS A 61 -0.10 -0.23 15.82
N ILE A 62 0.44 -1.37 16.25
CA ILE A 62 1.07 -1.52 17.57
C ILE A 62 2.57 -1.31 17.40
N LEU A 63 3.11 -0.28 18.06
CA LEU A 63 4.53 0.01 18.05
C LEU A 63 5.33 -1.03 18.82
N PRO A 64 6.55 -1.38 18.35
CA PRO A 64 7.44 -2.22 19.12
C PRO A 64 7.90 -1.50 20.39
N PRO A 65 8.41 -2.24 21.40
CA PRO A 65 8.94 -1.65 22.62
C PRO A 65 9.99 -0.58 22.32
N ARG A 66 9.86 0.58 22.98
CA ARG A 66 10.74 1.73 22.76
C ARG A 66 12.20 1.34 22.96
N GLY A 67 13.07 1.82 22.07
CA GLY A 67 14.51 1.51 22.11
C GLY A 67 14.90 0.18 21.47
N THR A 68 13.96 -0.55 20.88
CA THR A 68 14.26 -1.73 20.05
C THR A 68 14.26 -1.37 18.56
N VAL A 69 15.09 -2.06 17.77
CA VAL A 69 15.12 -1.96 16.29
C VAL A 69 14.27 -3.08 15.67
N ALA A 70 13.28 -3.58 16.42
CA ALA A 70 12.42 -4.64 15.93
C ALA A 70 11.59 -4.15 14.75
N PRO A 71 11.38 -4.98 13.72
CA PRO A 71 10.45 -4.63 12.64
C PRO A 71 9.06 -4.41 13.23
N THR A 72 8.38 -3.37 12.74
CA THR A 72 7.00 -3.08 13.12
C THR A 72 6.08 -4.13 12.52
N ASP A 73 5.13 -4.61 13.32
CA ASP A 73 4.11 -5.55 12.88
C ASP A 73 3.22 -4.86 11.81
N PRO A 74 3.13 -5.38 10.58
CA PRO A 74 2.32 -4.79 9.52
C PRO A 74 0.82 -5.03 9.71
N THR A 75 0.41 -5.79 10.73
CA THR A 75 -0.99 -6.13 10.99
C THR A 75 -1.77 -4.89 11.40
N LEU A 76 -2.88 -4.62 10.70
CA LEU A 76 -3.80 -3.54 11.04
C LEU A 76 -4.74 -3.98 12.15
N TRP A 77 -4.86 -3.13 13.17
CA TRP A 77 -5.72 -3.38 14.32
C TRP A 77 -6.81 -2.33 14.39
N LYS A 78 -8.02 -2.72 14.77
CA LYS A 78 -9.14 -1.82 15.04
C LYS A 78 -9.35 -1.69 16.53
N VAL A 79 -9.40 -0.45 17.02
CA VAL A 79 -9.61 -0.19 18.45
C VAL A 79 -11.07 -0.46 18.83
N VAL A 80 -11.31 -1.51 19.60
CA VAL A 80 -12.66 -1.91 20.04
C VAL A 80 -13.08 -1.15 21.28
N GLN A 81 -12.16 -0.97 22.23
CA GLN A 81 -12.42 -0.32 23.51
C GLN A 81 -11.15 0.38 24.01
N ILE A 82 -11.34 1.49 24.73
CA ILE A 82 -10.27 2.20 25.43
C ILE A 82 -10.69 2.34 26.89
N ASP A 83 -9.87 1.84 27.80
CA ASP A 83 -10.01 2.02 29.22
C ASP A 83 -9.01 3.06 29.73
N ARG A 84 -9.52 4.24 30.10
CA ARG A 84 -8.70 5.38 30.56
C ARG A 84 -8.46 5.38 32.07
N LYS A 85 -9.06 4.44 32.81
CA LYS A 85 -9.02 4.40 34.28
C LYS A 85 -8.05 3.35 34.83
N ALA A 86 -7.31 2.66 33.98
CA ALA A 86 -6.36 1.64 34.42
C ALA A 86 -5.17 2.27 35.17
N ASP A 87 -4.77 1.64 36.27
CA ASP A 87 -3.57 2.02 37.02
C ASP A 87 -2.33 1.78 36.13
N GLY A 88 -1.63 2.86 35.79
CA GLY A 88 -0.44 2.82 34.92
C GLY A 88 -0.62 3.36 33.50
N GLY A 89 -1.79 3.92 33.15
CA GLY A 89 -2.05 4.61 31.89
C GLY A 89 -3.25 4.06 31.12
N ALA A 90 -3.68 4.76 30.06
CA ALA A 90 -4.80 4.29 29.25
C ALA A 90 -4.42 3.02 28.47
N THR A 91 -5.28 2.00 28.54
CA THR A 91 -5.14 0.75 27.79
C THR A 91 -6.29 0.59 26.80
N SER A 92 -6.11 -0.28 25.82
CA SER A 92 -7.09 -0.55 24.77
C SER A 92 -7.18 -2.04 24.46
N ILE A 93 -8.37 -2.43 24.05
CA ILE A 93 -8.64 -3.72 23.42
C ILE A 93 -8.67 -3.48 21.91
N VAL A 94 -7.86 -4.22 21.18
CA VAL A 94 -7.75 -4.11 19.73
C VAL A 94 -8.07 -5.46 19.07
N LEU A 95 -8.71 -5.39 17.91
CA LEU A 95 -9.13 -6.54 17.11
C LEU A 95 -8.47 -6.44 15.74
N GLU A 96 -7.96 -7.55 15.21
CA GLU A 96 -7.41 -7.59 13.85
C GLU A 96 -8.44 -7.09 12.82
N ALA A 97 -8.05 -6.11 12.00
CA ALA A 97 -8.95 -5.44 11.06
C ALA A 97 -9.18 -6.27 9.79
N GLU A 98 -8.14 -6.96 9.31
CA GLU A 98 -8.16 -7.76 8.08
C GLU A 98 -7.62 -9.18 8.35
N PRO A 99 -8.39 -10.06 9.01
CA PRO A 99 -7.98 -11.45 9.18
C PRO A 99 -7.91 -12.16 7.84
N GLY A 100 -6.93 -13.05 7.69
CA GLY A 100 -6.82 -13.92 6.51
C GLY A 100 -8.11 -14.70 6.25
N GLN A 101 -8.44 -14.98 4.98
CA GLN A 101 -9.68 -15.68 4.63
C GLN A 101 -9.86 -16.99 5.40
N GLY A 102 -10.93 -17.08 6.19
CA GLY A 102 -11.27 -18.25 6.98
C GLY A 102 -10.67 -18.29 8.40
N ASN A 103 -9.91 -17.26 8.80
CA ASN A 103 -9.41 -17.13 10.16
C ASN A 103 -10.37 -16.31 11.03
N GLU A 104 -10.43 -16.64 12.32
CA GLU A 104 -11.06 -15.78 13.32
C GLU A 104 -10.13 -14.60 13.63
N PRO A 105 -10.67 -13.37 13.77
CA PRO A 105 -9.86 -12.19 14.05
C PRO A 105 -9.17 -12.30 15.41
N GLU A 106 -7.86 -12.03 15.45
CA GLU A 106 -7.11 -12.00 16.72
C GLU A 106 -7.57 -10.82 17.58
N LEU A 107 -7.74 -11.06 18.88
CA LEU A 107 -8.07 -10.04 19.87
C LEU A 107 -6.89 -9.88 20.85
N ARG A 108 -6.42 -8.64 21.01
CA ARG A 108 -5.38 -8.29 21.98
C ARG A 108 -5.94 -7.35 23.03
N ASP A 109 -5.87 -7.82 24.28
CA ASP A 109 -6.28 -7.08 25.46
C ASP A 109 -5.10 -6.33 26.09
N ALA A 110 -5.43 -5.27 26.84
CA ALA A 110 -4.49 -4.50 27.66
C ALA A 110 -3.29 -3.89 26.91
N VAL A 111 -3.44 -3.58 25.62
CA VAL A 111 -2.43 -2.84 24.84
C VAL A 111 -2.39 -1.39 25.33
N LYS A 112 -1.20 -0.82 25.57
CA LYS A 112 -1.08 0.58 26.00
C LYS A 112 -1.43 1.51 24.84
N VAL A 113 -2.24 2.53 25.12
CA VAL A 113 -2.60 3.53 24.10
C VAL A 113 -1.38 4.30 23.61
N ASP A 114 -0.37 4.48 24.47
CA ASP A 114 0.89 5.16 24.12
C ASP A 114 1.79 4.37 23.14
N ASP A 115 1.47 3.09 22.93
CA ASP A 115 2.13 2.20 21.99
C ASP A 115 1.27 1.99 20.73
N LEU A 116 0.19 2.75 20.55
CA LEU A 116 -0.65 2.71 19.36
C LEU A 116 -0.41 3.94 18.46
N VAL A 117 -0.37 3.71 17.15
CA VAL A 117 -0.31 4.78 16.13
C VAL A 117 -1.47 4.61 15.17
N VAL A 118 -2.22 5.69 14.96
CA VAL A 118 -3.35 5.69 14.01
C VAL A 118 -2.84 5.55 12.58
N VAL A 119 -3.49 4.68 11.81
CA VAL A 119 -3.24 4.49 10.39
C VAL A 119 -4.47 4.98 9.63
N ALA A 120 -4.27 5.87 8.66
CA ALA A 120 -5.30 6.29 7.72
C ALA A 120 -5.13 5.56 6.38
N GLN A 121 -6.18 4.88 5.94
CA GLN A 121 -6.23 4.26 4.63
C GLN A 121 -6.66 5.28 3.56
N HIS A 122 -6.38 4.97 2.29
CA HIS A 122 -6.59 5.89 1.17
C HIS A 122 -8.07 6.27 0.95
N ASP A 123 -8.98 5.43 1.43
CA ASP A 123 -10.44 5.56 1.35
C ASP A 123 -11.06 6.11 2.63
N ASP A 124 -10.26 6.37 3.67
CA ASP A 124 -10.74 6.98 4.90
C ASP A 124 -11.17 8.43 4.68
N THR A 125 -12.33 8.78 5.24
CA THR A 125 -12.79 10.17 5.31
C THR A 125 -12.19 10.81 6.57
N ILE A 126 -11.36 11.85 6.39
CA ILE A 126 -10.66 12.57 7.48
C ILE A 126 -11.49 13.74 8.00
#